data_AF-A0A059EZY4-F1
#
_entry.id   AF-A0A059EZY4-F1
#
_cell.length_a   1.000
_cell.length_b   1.000
_cell.length_c   1.000
_cell.angle_alpha   90.00
_cell.angle_beta   90.00
_cell.angle_gamma   90.00
#
_symmetry.space_group_name_H-M   'P 1'
#
loop_
_entity.id
_entity.type
_entity.pdbx_description
1 polymer ?
#
loop_
_entity_poly.entity_id
_entity_poly.type
_entity_poly.pdbx_seq_one_letter_code
_entity_poly.pdbx_strand_id
1 'polypeptide(L)'
;MVIVHFKAKNKISILCNSCFDDISEEAKVRCLDCSIDECLECFAISANNDEHHNHYFKVVDLLTVDSNNNWKIIDEFVLFDCLKRFGIGNFDEISQFICKSEEELEEYFSDIFNIRRETVKSNKTLPTISNPNFFKVWSYMPKREDLDNQYRDEFEKIIKDIKLELDDPDFDIKKELLENYRTVRTLRKKRDSFIISRQLYNMPELINKENKFDNLKRKILKQLKPFSVFMSKNDFNIFLQGLYQEAKYEEILTLKVPLLSKKEEEFIRSMNVDHKIYYKIKKKIVNSKIKDIKLNFNSFKKFLFDHTQYRMIVDFFGSDYFDLS
;
A
#
# COMPACT_ATOMS: atom_id res chain seq x y z
N MET A 1 -6.78 6.61 -43.28
CA MET A 1 -5.84 7.36 -42.40
C MET A 1 -4.64 6.52 -42.01
N VAL A 2 -3.60 6.58 -42.83
CA VAL A 2 -2.29 6.05 -42.46
C VAL A 2 -1.61 7.09 -41.57
N ILE A 3 -1.75 6.93 -40.26
CA ILE A 3 -1.02 7.76 -39.30
C ILE A 3 0.36 7.16 -39.15
N VAL A 4 1.39 7.88 -39.56
CA VAL A 4 2.78 7.47 -39.33
C VAL A 4 3.36 8.38 -38.26
N HIS A 5 3.87 7.76 -37.18
CA HIS A 5 4.55 8.48 -36.11
C HIS A 5 6.05 8.45 -36.36
N PHE A 6 6.61 9.53 -36.91
CA PHE A 6 8.06 9.66 -37.03
C PHE A 6 8.65 10.10 -35.67
N LYS A 7 9.22 9.14 -34.93
CA LYS A 7 9.94 9.37 -33.65
C LYS A 7 11.02 10.47 -33.74
N ALA A 8 11.51 10.80 -34.92
CA ALA A 8 12.56 11.79 -35.12
C ALA A 8 12.05 13.25 -35.14
N LYS A 9 10.74 13.50 -35.33
CA LYS A 9 10.19 14.85 -35.49
C LYS A 9 9.08 15.21 -34.49
N ASN A 10 8.68 14.30 -33.60
CA ASN A 10 7.55 14.48 -32.66
C ASN A 10 6.30 15.10 -33.33
N LYS A 11 6.00 14.66 -34.55
CA LYS A 11 4.90 15.19 -35.36
C LYS A 11 4.09 14.04 -35.94
N ILE A 12 2.78 14.10 -35.76
CA ILE A 12 1.84 13.20 -36.43
C ILE A 12 1.77 13.64 -37.90
N SER A 13 2.28 12.81 -38.81
CA SER A 13 2.22 13.08 -40.24
C SER A 13 1.16 12.22 -40.92
N ILE A 14 0.31 12.85 -41.74
CA ILE A 14 -0.67 12.22 -42.61
C ILE A 14 -0.14 12.35 -44.03
N LEU A 15 0.12 11.21 -44.67
CA LEU A 15 0.67 11.18 -46.02
C LEU A 15 -0.46 10.98 -47.04
N CYS A 16 -0.34 11.64 -48.19
CA CYS A 16 -1.19 11.39 -49.34
C CYS A 16 -0.99 9.94 -49.80
N ASN A 17 -2.06 9.19 -49.97
CA ASN A 17 -1.98 7.80 -50.42
C ASN A 17 -1.43 7.64 -51.85
N SER A 18 -1.49 8.70 -52.66
CA SER A 18 -1.16 8.67 -54.09
C SER A 18 0.25 9.21 -54.38
N CYS A 19 0.66 10.33 -53.75
CA CYS A 19 1.99 10.92 -53.95
C CYS A 19 2.95 10.77 -52.74
N PHE A 20 2.47 10.29 -51.60
CA PHE A 20 3.22 10.19 -50.33
C PHE A 20 3.71 11.51 -49.75
N ASP A 21 3.27 12.66 -50.29
CA ASP A 21 3.54 13.97 -49.69
C ASP A 21 2.84 14.11 -48.34
N ASP A 22 3.46 14.89 -47.45
CA ASP A 22 2.92 15.20 -46.12
C ASP A 22 1.79 16.24 -46.24
N ILE A 23 0.56 15.76 -46.19
CA ILE A 23 -0.68 16.56 -46.25
C ILE A 23 -1.26 16.83 -44.85
N SER A 24 -0.40 16.84 -43.83
CA SER A 24 -0.86 17.03 -42.46
C SER A 24 -1.49 18.38 -42.20
N GLU A 25 -0.97 19.43 -42.85
CA GLU A 25 -1.33 20.84 -42.59
C GLU A 25 -2.13 21.47 -43.73
N GLU A 26 -2.47 20.69 -44.76
CA GLU A 26 -3.20 21.17 -45.94
C GLU A 26 -4.61 20.55 -45.99
N ALA A 27 -5.54 21.26 -46.62
CA ALA A 27 -6.88 20.73 -46.87
C ALA A 27 -6.77 19.46 -47.73
N LYS A 28 -7.46 18.40 -47.31
CA LYS A 28 -7.39 17.10 -47.98
C LYS A 28 -8.77 16.54 -48.26
N VAL A 29 -8.83 15.61 -49.20
CA VAL A 29 -10.07 14.90 -49.55
C VAL A 29 -9.99 13.48 -49.02
N ARG A 30 -10.97 13.11 -48.22
CA ARG A 30 -11.15 11.73 -47.74
C ARG A 30 -12.26 11.06 -48.52
N CYS A 31 -11.93 9.94 -49.15
CA CYS A 31 -12.94 9.01 -49.68
C CYS A 31 -13.59 8.28 -48.51
N LEU A 32 -14.92 8.36 -48.38
CA LEU A 32 -15.67 7.72 -47.28
C LEU A 32 -15.84 6.22 -47.51
N ASP A 33 -15.86 5.77 -48.76
CA ASP A 33 -16.03 4.36 -49.09
C ASP A 33 -14.71 3.58 -48.98
N CYS A 34 -13.59 4.18 -49.37
CA CYS A 34 -12.27 3.54 -49.35
C CYS A 34 -11.38 3.95 -48.15
N SER A 35 -11.76 4.97 -47.37
CA SER A 35 -10.95 5.50 -46.25
C SER A 35 -9.53 5.97 -46.64
N ILE A 36 -9.37 6.38 -47.90
CA ILE A 36 -8.13 6.90 -48.50
C ILE A 36 -8.10 8.42 -48.30
N ASP A 37 -6.92 8.96 -47.97
CA ASP A 37 -6.66 10.39 -47.82
C ASP A 37 -5.79 10.88 -49.00
N GLU A 38 -6.29 11.83 -49.79
CA GLU A 38 -5.57 12.40 -50.95
C GLU A 38 -5.37 13.92 -50.81
N CYS A 39 -4.24 14.43 -51.35
CA CYS A 39 -4.06 15.86 -51.55
C CYS A 39 -5.01 16.38 -52.64
N LEU A 40 -5.30 17.69 -52.65
CA LEU A 40 -6.21 18.28 -53.64
C LEU A 40 -5.75 18.06 -55.09
N GLU A 41 -4.44 18.06 -55.34
CA GLU A 41 -3.86 17.84 -56.67
C GLU A 41 -4.04 16.39 -57.13
N CYS A 42 -3.73 15.42 -56.26
CA CYS A 42 -3.94 14.01 -56.54
C CYS A 42 -5.42 13.68 -56.72
N PHE A 43 -6.29 14.27 -55.90
CA PHE A 43 -7.74 14.10 -56.05
C PHE A 43 -8.25 14.64 -57.39
N ALA A 44 -7.76 15.81 -57.84
CA ALA A 44 -8.15 16.37 -59.13
C ALA A 44 -7.74 15.47 -60.31
N ILE A 45 -6.66 14.68 -60.16
CA ILE A 45 -6.20 13.73 -61.18
C ILE A 45 -6.96 12.40 -61.06
N SER A 46 -7.14 11.88 -59.84
CA SER A 46 -7.78 10.58 -59.57
C SER A 46 -9.28 10.58 -59.88
N ALA A 47 -9.96 11.71 -59.68
CA ALA A 47 -11.37 11.91 -60.05
C ALA A 47 -11.63 11.71 -61.56
N ASN A 48 -10.61 11.84 -62.41
CA ASN A 48 -10.71 11.67 -63.85
C ASN A 48 -10.40 10.25 -64.36
N ASN A 49 -9.93 9.34 -63.50
CA ASN A 49 -9.44 8.00 -63.88
C ASN A 49 -10.35 6.83 -63.42
N ASP A 50 -11.65 7.11 -63.23
CA ASP A 50 -12.76 6.15 -63.06
C ASP A 50 -12.77 5.21 -61.84
N GLU A 51 -11.66 4.92 -61.15
CA GLU A 51 -11.67 3.96 -60.01
C GLU A 51 -12.41 4.46 -58.76
N HIS A 52 -12.69 5.77 -58.67
CA HIS A 52 -13.42 6.39 -57.55
C HIS A 52 -14.55 7.36 -57.98
N HIS A 53 -15.01 7.30 -59.23
CA HIS A 53 -15.98 8.26 -59.81
C HIS A 53 -17.34 8.31 -59.09
N ASN A 54 -17.74 7.24 -58.40
CA ASN A 54 -19.02 7.12 -57.68
C ASN A 54 -18.89 7.07 -56.15
N HIS A 55 -17.72 7.39 -55.59
CA HIS A 55 -17.54 7.39 -54.15
C HIS A 55 -17.96 8.71 -53.52
N TYR A 56 -18.39 8.64 -52.27
CA TYR A 56 -18.64 9.83 -51.47
C TYR A 56 -17.34 10.38 -50.91
N PHE A 57 -17.10 11.66 -51.16
CA PHE A 57 -15.92 12.36 -50.66
C PHE A 57 -16.31 13.40 -49.62
N LYS A 58 -15.43 13.57 -48.64
CA LYS A 58 -15.49 14.67 -47.68
C LYS A 58 -14.21 15.48 -47.77
N VAL A 59 -14.35 16.78 -47.99
CA VAL A 59 -13.25 17.72 -47.77
C VAL A 59 -13.04 17.80 -46.26
N VAL A 60 -11.88 17.34 -45.82
CA VAL A 60 -11.39 17.52 -44.47
C VAL A 60 -10.56 18.79 -44.49
N ASP A 61 -11.26 19.92 -44.32
CA ASP A 61 -10.60 21.12 -43.83
C ASP A 61 -10.11 20.82 -42.42
N LEU A 62 -8.87 21.18 -42.11
CA LEU A 62 -8.34 20.86 -40.80
C LEU A 62 -9.29 21.43 -39.75
N LEU A 63 -9.44 20.71 -38.64
CA LEU A 63 -10.13 21.18 -37.44
C LEU A 63 -9.29 22.30 -36.76
N THR A 64 -8.79 23.26 -37.55
CA THR A 64 -8.07 24.49 -37.22
C THR A 64 -9.01 25.61 -36.80
N VAL A 65 -10.24 25.28 -36.43
CA VAL A 65 -11.04 26.21 -35.62
C VAL A 65 -10.34 26.26 -34.27
N ASP A 66 -9.75 27.40 -33.96
CA ASP A 66 -9.21 27.67 -32.64
C ASP A 66 -10.33 27.47 -31.61
N SER A 67 -10.16 26.51 -30.71
CA SER A 67 -10.93 26.52 -29.46
C SER A 67 -10.37 27.63 -28.57
N ASN A 68 -11.13 28.01 -27.54
CA ASN A 68 -10.70 29.06 -26.62
C ASN A 68 -9.26 28.78 -26.13
N ASN A 69 -8.40 29.79 -26.19
CA ASN A 69 -7.01 29.80 -25.69
C ASN A 69 -5.91 29.19 -26.60
N ASN A 70 -5.97 29.34 -27.93
CA ASN A 70 -4.90 28.87 -28.87
C ASN A 70 -4.69 27.33 -28.86
N TRP A 71 -5.75 26.58 -28.57
CA TRP A 71 -5.80 25.12 -28.69
C TRP A 71 -6.55 24.74 -29.96
N LYS A 72 -6.03 23.78 -30.73
CA LYS A 72 -6.76 23.23 -31.87
C LYS A 72 -7.61 22.07 -31.39
N ILE A 73 -8.76 21.85 -32.03
CA ILE A 73 -9.61 20.69 -31.74
C ILE A 73 -8.83 19.37 -31.88
N ILE A 74 -7.86 19.31 -32.80
CA ILE A 74 -6.99 18.14 -32.92
C ILE A 74 -6.11 17.92 -31.68
N ASP A 75 -5.65 18.99 -31.03
CA ASP A 75 -4.83 18.93 -29.82
C ASP A 75 -5.66 18.34 -28.66
N GLU A 76 -6.94 18.68 -28.58
CA GLU A 76 -7.89 18.09 -27.62
C GLU A 76 -8.07 16.58 -27.84
N PHE A 77 -8.29 16.15 -29.09
CA PHE A 77 -8.42 14.72 -29.40
C PHE A 77 -7.14 13.94 -29.06
N VAL A 78 -5.97 14.50 -29.39
CA VAL A 78 -4.68 13.90 -29.03
C VAL A 78 -4.51 13.86 -27.51
N LEU A 79 -4.91 14.91 -26.79
CA LEU A 79 -4.91 14.93 -25.32
C LEU A 79 -5.74 13.79 -24.73
N PHE A 80 -6.97 13.58 -25.20
CA PHE A 80 -7.83 12.51 -24.67
C PHE A 80 -7.28 11.12 -24.97
N ASP A 81 -6.73 10.88 -26.16
CA ASP A 81 -6.11 9.60 -26.50
C ASP A 81 -4.84 9.36 -25.68
N CYS A 82 -4.02 10.40 -25.49
CA CYS A 82 -2.83 10.34 -24.65
C CYS A 82 -3.16 10.12 -23.16
N LEU A 83 -4.18 10.78 -22.61
CA LEU A 83 -4.65 10.53 -21.24
C LEU A 83 -5.12 9.09 -21.04
N LYS A 84 -5.75 8.49 -22.07
CA LYS A 84 -6.17 7.09 -22.04
C LYS A 84 -5.00 6.12 -22.11
N ARG A 85 -3.94 6.45 -22.87
CA ARG A 85 -2.77 5.58 -23.08
C ARG A 85 -1.72 5.69 -21.98
N PHE A 86 -1.39 6.91 -21.57
CA PHE A 86 -0.29 7.22 -20.64
C PHE A 86 -0.77 7.49 -19.21
N GLY A 87 -2.09 7.66 -19.02
CA GLY A 87 -2.70 7.94 -17.72
C GLY A 87 -2.73 9.43 -17.36
N ILE A 88 -3.69 9.80 -16.50
CA ILE A 88 -3.83 11.16 -15.98
C ILE A 88 -2.65 11.50 -15.07
N GLY A 89 -2.02 12.67 -15.27
CA GLY A 89 -0.89 13.14 -14.46
C GLY A 89 0.49 12.86 -15.06
N ASN A 90 0.56 12.16 -16.19
CA ASN A 90 1.81 11.92 -16.92
C ASN A 90 2.03 13.00 -18.01
N PHE A 91 1.95 14.29 -17.62
CA PHE A 91 1.93 15.40 -18.56
C PHE A 91 3.27 15.61 -19.28
N ASP A 92 4.39 15.20 -18.69
CA ASP A 92 5.71 15.15 -19.34
C ASP A 92 5.69 14.31 -20.64
N GLU A 93 5.20 13.06 -20.59
CA GLU A 93 5.09 12.23 -21.80
C GLU A 93 4.04 12.75 -22.77
N ILE A 94 2.91 13.27 -22.27
CA ILE A 94 1.83 13.78 -23.11
C ILE A 94 2.26 15.06 -23.86
N SER A 95 3.08 15.90 -23.23
CA SER A 95 3.62 17.14 -23.80
C SER A 95 4.38 16.92 -25.10
N GLN A 96 5.04 15.77 -25.21
CA GLN A 96 5.81 15.40 -26.39
C GLN A 96 4.93 15.14 -27.62
N PHE A 97 3.65 14.80 -27.44
CA PHE A 97 2.71 14.53 -28.53
C PHE A 97 1.92 15.76 -28.98
N ILE A 98 1.74 16.75 -28.09
CA ILE A 98 0.87 17.91 -28.31
C ILE A 98 1.69 19.18 -28.60
N CYS A 99 3.03 19.11 -28.54
CA CYS A 99 3.93 20.24 -28.76
C CYS A 99 3.60 21.48 -27.89
N LYS A 100 3.07 21.25 -26.69
CA LYS A 100 2.78 22.26 -25.65
C LYS A 100 3.63 21.97 -24.43
N SER A 101 3.88 22.95 -23.58
CA SER A 101 4.63 22.71 -22.34
C SER A 101 3.80 21.90 -21.34
N GLU A 102 4.46 21.21 -20.40
CA GLU A 102 3.79 20.48 -19.31
C GLU A 102 2.86 21.41 -18.51
N GLU A 103 3.34 22.62 -18.22
CA GLU A 103 2.59 23.64 -17.46
C GLU A 103 1.32 24.09 -18.19
N GLU A 104 1.40 24.35 -19.50
CA GLU A 104 0.26 24.73 -20.34
C GLU A 104 -0.76 23.59 -20.45
N LEU A 105 -0.29 22.34 -20.54
CA LEU A 105 -1.13 21.14 -20.59
C LEU A 105 -1.88 20.91 -19.28
N GLU A 106 -1.18 21.06 -18.16
CA GLU A 106 -1.79 20.95 -16.84
C GLU A 106 -2.82 22.06 -16.60
N GLU A 107 -2.58 23.27 -17.10
CA GLU A 107 -3.51 24.41 -16.98
C GLU A 107 -4.75 24.14 -17.80
N TYR A 108 -4.55 23.76 -19.05
CA TYR A 108 -5.64 23.43 -19.95
C TYR A 108 -6.47 22.24 -19.47
N PHE A 109 -5.82 21.19 -18.94
CA PHE A 109 -6.50 20.06 -18.31
C PHE A 109 -7.31 20.50 -17.09
N SER A 110 -6.74 21.35 -16.23
CA SER A 110 -7.44 21.87 -15.04
C SER A 110 -8.67 22.68 -15.44
N ASP A 111 -8.58 23.47 -16.51
CA ASP A 111 -9.67 24.28 -17.04
C ASP A 111 -10.78 23.44 -17.68
N ILE A 112 -10.44 22.45 -18.53
CA ILE A 112 -11.43 21.53 -19.14
C ILE A 112 -12.22 20.80 -18.06
N PHE A 113 -11.54 20.28 -17.04
CA PHE A 113 -12.16 19.45 -16.01
C PHE A 113 -12.61 20.24 -14.77
N ASN A 114 -12.46 21.57 -14.79
CA ASN A 114 -12.85 22.49 -13.73
C ASN A 114 -12.26 22.11 -12.35
N ILE A 115 -10.99 21.71 -12.34
CA ILE A 115 -10.27 21.25 -11.15
C ILE A 115 -9.67 22.47 -10.43
N ARG A 116 -10.11 22.74 -9.19
CA ARG A 116 -9.53 23.79 -8.36
C ARG A 116 -8.14 23.36 -7.86
N ARG A 117 -7.09 24.05 -8.30
CA ARG A 117 -5.73 23.85 -7.79
C ARG A 117 -5.59 24.45 -6.39
N GLU A 118 -5.54 23.62 -5.37
CA GLU A 118 -4.92 23.99 -4.09
C GLU A 118 -3.42 23.74 -4.22
N THR A 119 -2.62 24.80 -4.32
CA THR A 119 -1.16 24.71 -4.39
C THR A 119 -0.62 24.26 -3.03
N VAL A 120 -0.58 22.94 -2.79
CA VAL A 120 0.22 22.38 -1.72
C VAL A 120 1.68 22.52 -2.14
N LYS A 121 2.37 23.56 -1.65
CA LYS A 121 3.82 23.71 -1.79
C LYS A 121 4.49 22.44 -1.23
N SER A 122 4.94 21.56 -2.11
CA SER A 122 5.65 20.35 -1.69
C SER A 122 7.07 20.70 -1.31
N ASN A 123 7.32 20.99 -0.04
CA ASN A 123 8.66 20.79 0.52
C ASN A 123 8.92 19.28 0.62
N LYS A 124 9.22 18.64 -0.51
CA LYS A 124 9.74 17.27 -0.53
C LYS A 124 11.21 17.35 -0.90
N THR A 125 12.07 17.26 0.11
CA THR A 125 13.42 16.70 -0.08
C THR A 125 13.23 15.27 -0.59
N LEU A 126 13.19 15.11 -1.91
CA LEU A 126 13.23 13.79 -2.53
C LEU A 126 14.61 13.18 -2.23
N PRO A 127 14.67 11.96 -1.67
CA PRO A 127 15.94 11.28 -1.48
C PRO A 127 16.59 11.06 -2.85
N THR A 128 17.87 11.43 -2.95
CA THR A 128 18.64 11.61 -4.19
C THR A 128 18.95 10.31 -4.94
N ILE A 129 18.46 9.16 -4.50
CA ILE A 129 18.77 7.86 -5.12
C ILE A 129 17.54 6.97 -5.01
N SER A 130 16.96 6.61 -6.16
CA SER A 130 16.05 5.47 -6.33
C SER A 130 16.84 4.19 -6.10
N ASN A 131 17.11 3.88 -4.83
CA ASN A 131 17.65 2.59 -4.45
C ASN A 131 16.47 1.67 -4.06
N PRO A 132 16.08 0.70 -4.90
CA PRO A 132 14.99 -0.22 -4.60
C PRO A 132 15.29 -1.10 -3.37
N ASN A 133 16.57 -1.22 -2.99
CA ASN A 133 17.01 -1.87 -1.77
C ASN A 133 17.36 -0.81 -0.72
N PHE A 134 16.39 -0.46 0.13
CA PHE A 134 16.67 0.20 1.39
C PHE A 134 17.59 -0.74 2.20
N PHE A 135 18.90 -0.44 2.23
CA PHE A 135 20.00 -1.30 2.70
C PHE A 135 19.93 -1.77 4.17
N LYS A 136 18.79 -1.66 4.84
CA LYS A 136 18.67 -1.88 6.28
C LYS A 136 17.82 -3.03 6.74
N VAL A 137 17.03 -3.74 5.92
CA VAL A 137 16.58 -5.12 6.16
C VAL A 137 15.75 -5.64 4.97
N TRP A 138 16.09 -6.85 4.50
CA TRP A 138 15.26 -7.79 3.72
C TRP A 138 14.33 -7.18 2.67
N SER A 139 14.87 -6.74 1.53
CA SER A 139 14.18 -6.84 0.23
C SER A 139 12.72 -6.37 0.18
N TYR A 140 12.25 -5.46 1.03
CA TYR A 140 10.84 -5.08 1.08
C TYR A 140 10.63 -3.86 0.21
N MET A 141 9.61 -3.91 -0.65
CA MET A 141 9.30 -2.88 -1.63
C MET A 141 8.01 -2.18 -1.22
N PRO A 142 8.10 -1.02 -0.53
CA PRO A 142 6.96 -0.45 0.21
C PRO A 142 5.78 -0.07 -0.68
N LYS A 143 6.03 0.40 -1.91
CA LYS A 143 4.97 0.78 -2.85
C LYS A 143 4.23 -0.41 -3.47
N ARG A 144 4.81 -1.61 -3.42
CA ARG A 144 4.21 -2.85 -3.93
C ARG A 144 3.66 -3.74 -2.81
N GLU A 145 4.00 -3.40 -1.56
CA GLU A 145 3.76 -4.25 -0.38
C GLU A 145 4.29 -5.67 -0.56
N ASP A 146 5.46 -5.79 -1.20
CA ASP A 146 6.02 -7.08 -1.64
C ASP A 146 7.47 -7.27 -1.20
N LEU A 147 7.90 -8.53 -1.13
CA LEU A 147 9.26 -8.93 -0.78
C LEU A 147 10.01 -9.42 -2.04
N ASP A 148 11.14 -8.79 -2.35
CA ASP A 148 12.02 -9.12 -3.48
C ASP A 148 12.54 -10.57 -3.41
N ASN A 149 12.81 -11.05 -2.19
CA ASN A 149 13.22 -12.43 -1.94
C ASN A 149 12.06 -13.22 -1.33
N GLN A 150 11.44 -14.06 -2.15
CA GLN A 150 10.29 -14.85 -1.75
C GLN A 150 10.70 -16.05 -0.89
N TYR A 151 9.81 -16.47 0.01
CA TYR A 151 10.03 -17.67 0.81
C TYR A 151 10.14 -18.90 -0.10
N ARG A 152 11.23 -19.66 0.07
CA ARG A 152 11.49 -20.91 -0.65
C ARG A 152 11.50 -20.72 -2.18
N ASP A 153 12.20 -19.68 -2.63
CA ASP A 153 12.38 -19.34 -4.06
C ASP A 153 12.95 -20.50 -4.89
N GLU A 154 13.75 -21.38 -4.28
CA GLU A 154 14.29 -22.58 -4.92
C GLU A 154 13.21 -23.51 -5.50
N PHE A 155 12.01 -23.55 -4.92
CA PHE A 155 10.91 -24.36 -5.42
C PHE A 155 10.27 -23.76 -6.68
N GLU A 156 10.32 -22.45 -6.84
CA GLU A 156 9.78 -21.78 -8.02
C GLU A 156 10.62 -22.07 -9.25
N LYS A 157 11.95 -22.20 -9.06
CA LYS A 157 12.88 -22.61 -10.11
C LYS A 157 12.59 -24.03 -10.62
N ILE A 158 12.15 -24.93 -9.74
CA ILE A 158 11.76 -26.31 -10.12
C ILE A 158 10.49 -26.30 -10.97
N ILE A 159 9.54 -25.41 -10.65
CA ILE A 159 8.24 -25.33 -11.33
C ILE A 159 8.33 -24.59 -12.67
N LYS A 160 9.24 -23.63 -12.78
CA LYS A 160 9.33 -22.67 -13.91
C LYS A 160 9.31 -23.35 -15.29
N ASP A 161 10.01 -24.47 -15.43
CA ASP A 161 10.21 -25.13 -16.73
C ASP A 161 9.27 -26.33 -16.94
N ILE A 162 8.29 -26.55 -16.05
CA ILE A 162 7.34 -27.66 -16.17
C ILE A 162 6.31 -27.37 -17.25
N LYS A 163 6.24 -28.26 -18.24
CA LYS A 163 5.17 -28.32 -19.24
C LYS A 163 4.31 -29.55 -19.00
N LEU A 164 3.00 -29.36 -19.06
CA LEU A 164 2.00 -30.43 -18.94
C LEU A 164 1.51 -30.80 -20.34
N GLU A 165 1.96 -31.94 -20.84
CA GLU A 165 1.52 -32.53 -22.11
C GLU A 165 0.86 -33.87 -21.79
N LEU A 166 -0.32 -34.16 -22.37
CA LEU A 166 -1.10 -35.35 -22.02
C LEU A 166 -0.41 -36.66 -22.40
N ASP A 167 0.48 -36.61 -23.38
CA ASP A 167 1.25 -37.77 -23.87
C ASP A 167 2.56 -37.98 -23.11
N ASP A 168 2.85 -37.14 -22.11
CA ASP A 168 4.07 -37.20 -21.31
C ASP A 168 4.02 -38.37 -20.31
N PRO A 169 4.99 -39.30 -20.32
CA PRO A 169 5.04 -40.39 -19.34
C PRO A 169 5.12 -39.90 -17.89
N ASP A 170 5.63 -38.69 -17.65
CA ASP A 170 5.77 -38.08 -16.33
C ASP A 170 4.59 -37.14 -15.98
N PHE A 171 3.50 -37.14 -16.75
CA PHE A 171 2.36 -36.23 -16.57
C PHE A 171 1.81 -36.23 -15.14
N ASP A 172 1.55 -37.41 -14.57
CA ASP A 172 0.98 -37.55 -13.23
C ASP A 172 1.93 -36.99 -12.16
N ILE A 173 3.24 -37.23 -12.30
CA ILE A 173 4.27 -36.72 -11.38
C ILE A 173 4.33 -35.19 -11.46
N LYS A 174 4.35 -34.62 -12.67
CA LYS A 174 4.38 -33.18 -12.89
C LYS A 174 3.12 -32.51 -12.32
N LYS A 175 1.96 -33.12 -12.50
CA LYS A 175 0.68 -32.67 -11.94
C LYS A 175 0.72 -32.66 -10.42
N GLU A 176 1.18 -33.74 -9.79
CA GLU A 176 1.28 -33.82 -8.32
C GLU A 176 2.30 -32.81 -7.76
N LEU A 177 3.39 -32.58 -8.46
CA LEU A 177 4.39 -31.58 -8.08
C LEU A 177 3.81 -30.15 -8.13
N LEU A 178 2.99 -29.82 -9.12
CA LEU A 178 2.25 -28.55 -9.18
C LEU A 178 1.21 -28.40 -8.07
N GLU A 179 0.51 -29.49 -7.71
CA GLU A 179 -0.40 -29.50 -6.56
C GLU A 179 0.35 -29.22 -5.25
N ASN A 180 1.50 -29.87 -5.04
CA ASN A 180 2.34 -29.66 -3.86
C ASN A 180 2.86 -28.21 -3.77
N TYR A 181 3.12 -27.56 -4.90
CA TYR A 181 3.53 -26.15 -4.94
C TYR A 181 2.46 -25.19 -4.39
N ARG A 182 1.17 -25.56 -4.43
CA ARG A 182 0.10 -24.76 -3.79
C ARG A 182 0.32 -24.59 -2.28
N THR A 183 0.91 -25.59 -1.63
CA THR A 183 1.29 -25.53 -0.22
C THR A 183 2.37 -24.48 0.00
N VAL A 184 3.39 -24.44 -0.85
CA VAL A 184 4.47 -23.43 -0.80
C VAL A 184 3.89 -22.02 -0.96
N ARG A 185 3.00 -21.82 -1.94
CA ARG A 185 2.31 -20.53 -2.16
C ARG A 185 1.49 -20.10 -0.94
N THR A 186 0.83 -21.04 -0.27
CA THR A 186 0.05 -20.77 0.95
C THR A 186 0.95 -20.38 2.12
N LEU A 187 2.07 -21.08 2.30
CA LEU A 187 3.06 -20.75 3.33
C LEU A 187 3.70 -19.38 3.10
N ARG A 188 4.01 -19.05 1.84
CA ARG A 188 4.55 -17.75 1.42
C ARG A 188 3.61 -16.61 1.80
N LYS A 189 2.34 -16.67 1.39
CA LYS A 189 1.32 -15.68 1.77
C LYS A 189 1.20 -15.48 3.28
N LYS A 190 1.20 -16.58 4.05
CA LYS A 190 1.14 -16.51 5.52
C LYS A 190 2.37 -15.81 6.11
N ARG A 191 3.56 -16.11 5.59
CA ARG A 191 4.82 -15.51 6.05
C ARG A 191 4.90 -14.03 5.67
N ASP A 192 4.52 -13.66 4.45
CA ASP A 192 4.59 -12.27 3.98
C ASP A 192 3.61 -11.41 4.78
N SER A 193 2.37 -11.87 4.96
CA SER A 193 1.39 -11.24 5.83
C SER A 193 1.91 -11.09 7.27
N PHE A 194 2.60 -12.11 7.80
CA PHE A 194 3.21 -12.06 9.12
C PHE A 194 4.31 -10.98 9.23
N ILE A 195 5.19 -10.89 8.24
CA ILE A 195 6.30 -9.92 8.18
C ILE A 195 5.76 -8.49 8.06
N ILE A 196 4.83 -8.27 7.11
CA ILE A 196 4.30 -6.95 6.77
C ILE A 196 3.45 -6.40 7.93
N SER A 197 2.50 -7.20 8.45
CA SER A 197 1.60 -6.77 9.54
C SER A 197 2.32 -6.32 10.81
N ARG A 198 3.52 -6.86 11.05
CA ARG A 198 4.38 -6.57 12.21
C ARG A 198 5.57 -5.68 11.89
N GLN A 199 5.65 -5.17 10.66
CA GLN A 199 6.73 -4.29 10.20
C GLN A 199 8.12 -4.88 10.45
N LEU A 200 8.27 -6.21 10.35
CA LEU A 200 9.53 -6.92 10.59
C LEU A 200 10.59 -6.61 9.51
N TYR A 201 10.20 -5.96 8.43
CA TYR A 201 11.13 -5.39 7.46
C TYR A 201 11.90 -4.17 8.00
N ASN A 202 11.48 -3.58 9.13
CA ASN A 202 12.16 -2.44 9.77
C ASN A 202 12.82 -2.83 11.10
N MET A 203 13.69 -3.85 11.06
CA MET A 203 14.38 -4.35 12.26
C MET A 203 15.16 -3.27 13.03
N PRO A 204 15.84 -2.28 12.41
CA PRO A 204 16.57 -1.27 13.17
C PRO A 204 15.67 -0.45 14.11
N GLU A 205 14.48 -0.06 13.65
CA GLU A 205 13.53 0.66 14.49
C GLU A 205 12.94 -0.22 15.60
N LEU A 206 12.66 -1.49 15.29
CA LEU A 206 12.22 -2.46 16.29
C LEU A 206 13.29 -2.67 17.36
N ILE A 207 14.56 -2.84 16.99
CA ILE A 207 15.68 -2.96 17.93
C ILE A 207 15.80 -1.69 18.79
N ASN A 208 15.67 -0.50 18.19
CA ASN A 208 15.68 0.75 18.93
C ASN A 208 14.53 0.84 19.94
N LYS A 209 13.33 0.35 19.60
CA LYS A 209 12.21 0.22 20.54
C LYS A 209 12.50 -0.78 21.65
N GLU A 210 13.07 -1.95 21.35
CA GLU A 210 13.48 -2.94 22.36
C GLU A 210 14.49 -2.35 23.35
N ASN A 211 15.42 -1.56 22.84
CA ASN A 211 16.43 -0.88 23.65
C ASN A 211 15.87 0.25 24.52
N LYS A 212 14.61 0.67 24.33
CA LYS A 212 13.92 1.58 25.25
C LYS A 212 13.23 0.86 26.40
N PHE A 213 12.97 -0.45 26.27
CA PHE A 213 12.36 -1.23 27.34
C PHE A 213 13.33 -1.46 28.50
N ASP A 214 12.80 -1.68 29.69
CA ASP A 214 13.59 -2.07 30.85
C ASP A 214 14.09 -3.53 30.72
N ASN A 215 15.03 -3.90 31.60
CA ASN A 215 15.67 -5.22 31.53
C ASN A 215 14.65 -6.37 31.71
N LEU A 216 13.66 -6.18 32.59
CA LEU A 216 12.60 -7.16 32.84
C LEU A 216 11.75 -7.40 31.58
N LYS A 217 11.23 -6.34 30.96
CA LYS A 217 10.41 -6.46 29.74
C LYS A 217 11.22 -7.04 28.59
N ARG A 218 12.50 -6.70 28.44
CA ARG A 218 13.38 -7.31 27.42
C ARG A 218 13.56 -8.82 27.63
N LYS A 219 13.73 -9.27 28.89
CA LYS A 219 13.87 -10.69 29.21
C LYS A 219 12.61 -11.47 28.83
N ILE A 220 11.43 -10.96 29.19
CA ILE A 220 10.13 -11.55 28.85
C ILE A 220 9.95 -11.56 27.33
N LEU A 221 10.20 -10.43 26.66
CA LEU A 221 10.10 -10.33 25.20
C LEU A 221 10.98 -11.37 24.48
N LYS A 222 12.23 -11.56 24.93
CA LYS A 222 13.14 -12.55 24.34
C LYS A 222 12.60 -13.98 24.44
N GLN A 223 11.93 -14.31 25.53
CA GLN A 223 11.28 -15.61 25.73
C GLN A 223 10.01 -15.77 24.89
N LEU A 224 9.26 -14.68 24.68
CA LEU A 224 8.00 -14.70 23.95
C LEU A 224 8.16 -14.63 22.42
N LYS A 225 9.25 -14.05 21.91
CA LYS A 225 9.51 -13.88 20.47
C LYS A 225 9.21 -15.13 19.61
N PRO A 226 9.64 -16.36 19.98
CA PRO A 226 9.33 -17.57 19.21
C PRO A 226 7.83 -17.86 19.07
N PHE A 227 7.02 -17.48 20.05
CA PHE A 227 5.58 -17.73 20.07
C PHE A 227 4.77 -16.70 19.29
N SER A 228 5.39 -15.60 18.85
CA SER A 228 4.72 -14.54 18.08
C SER A 228 4.07 -15.05 16.79
N VAL A 229 4.57 -16.16 16.23
CA VAL A 229 4.03 -16.83 15.03
C VAL A 229 2.62 -17.38 15.23
N PHE A 230 2.25 -17.72 16.48
CA PHE A 230 0.97 -18.36 16.80
C PHE A 230 -0.12 -17.39 17.28
N MET A 231 0.20 -16.10 17.40
CA MET A 231 -0.69 -15.08 17.95
C MET A 231 -0.87 -13.95 16.95
N SER A 232 -1.99 -13.22 17.00
CA SER A 232 -2.11 -11.97 16.24
C SER A 232 -1.13 -10.91 16.78
N LYS A 233 -0.85 -9.88 15.99
CA LYS A 233 -0.01 -8.73 16.42
C LYS A 233 -0.55 -8.13 17.73
N ASN A 234 -1.87 -7.93 17.78
CA ASN A 234 -2.54 -7.31 18.90
C ASN A 234 -2.50 -8.20 20.16
N ASP A 235 -2.83 -9.49 20.01
CA ASP A 235 -2.83 -10.43 21.14
C ASP A 235 -1.43 -10.60 21.73
N PHE A 236 -0.39 -10.62 20.88
CA PHE A 236 0.99 -10.67 21.33
C PHE A 236 1.36 -9.45 22.19
N ASN A 237 0.98 -8.24 21.74
CA ASN A 237 1.28 -7.00 22.45
C ASN A 237 0.59 -6.94 23.83
N ILE A 238 -0.65 -7.42 23.92
CA ILE A 238 -1.41 -7.53 25.18
C ILE A 238 -0.76 -8.56 26.10
N PHE A 239 -0.43 -9.74 25.56
CA PHE A 239 0.16 -10.82 26.34
C PHE A 239 1.52 -10.44 26.92
N LEU A 240 2.36 -9.77 26.11
CA LEU A 240 3.64 -9.21 26.56
C LEU A 240 3.45 -8.20 27.70
N GLN A 241 2.49 -7.28 27.54
CA GLN A 241 2.22 -6.25 28.55
C GLN A 241 1.66 -6.86 29.84
N GLY A 242 0.77 -7.84 29.74
CA GLY A 242 0.20 -8.57 30.87
C GLY A 242 1.29 -9.27 31.69
N LEU A 243 2.14 -10.07 31.03
CA LEU A 243 3.25 -10.78 31.71
C LEU A 243 4.26 -9.82 32.33
N TYR A 244 4.55 -8.71 31.66
CA TYR A 244 5.42 -7.67 32.22
C TYR A 244 4.83 -7.04 33.49
N GLN A 245 3.53 -6.74 33.48
CA GLN A 245 2.87 -6.13 34.61
C GLN A 245 2.75 -7.10 35.79
N GLU A 246 2.45 -8.37 35.51
CA GLU A 246 2.45 -9.44 36.52
C GLU A 246 3.82 -9.56 37.19
N ALA A 247 4.91 -9.64 36.42
CA ALA A 247 6.26 -9.72 36.96
C ALA A 247 6.64 -8.49 37.82
N LYS A 248 6.20 -7.29 37.43
CA LYS A 248 6.37 -6.08 38.25
C LYS A 248 5.61 -6.16 39.57
N TYR A 249 4.38 -6.67 39.56
CA TYR A 249 3.62 -6.85 40.80
C TYR A 249 4.27 -7.88 41.72
N GLU A 250 4.83 -8.96 41.17
CA GLU A 250 5.60 -9.93 41.95
C GLU A 250 6.86 -9.31 42.59
N GLU A 251 7.61 -8.47 41.86
CA GLU A 251 8.74 -7.72 42.44
C GLU A 251 8.30 -6.82 43.59
N ILE A 252 7.17 -6.11 43.46
CA ILE A 252 6.63 -5.25 44.53
C ILE A 252 6.23 -6.08 45.76
N LEU A 253 5.57 -7.23 45.55
CA LEU A 253 5.13 -8.12 46.61
C LEU A 253 6.32 -8.77 47.34
N THR A 254 7.38 -9.15 46.61
CA THR A 254 8.57 -9.79 47.17
C THR A 254 9.47 -8.82 47.94
N LEU A 255 9.52 -7.54 47.53
CA LEU A 255 10.26 -6.49 48.24
C LEU A 255 9.72 -6.18 49.65
N LYS A 256 8.58 -6.77 50.07
CA LYS A 256 7.92 -6.51 51.38
C LYS A 256 7.83 -5.01 51.69
N VAL A 257 7.67 -4.16 50.67
CA VAL A 257 7.46 -2.73 50.87
C VAL A 257 6.20 -2.61 51.70
N PRO A 258 6.23 -1.92 52.86
CA PRO A 258 5.02 -1.76 53.63
C PRO A 258 4.05 -0.94 52.76
N LEU A 259 3.00 -1.58 52.23
CA LEU A 259 1.83 -0.95 51.62
C LEU A 259 0.99 -0.21 52.69
N LEU A 260 1.66 0.58 53.52
CA LEU A 260 1.06 1.41 54.54
C LEU A 260 0.85 2.78 53.92
N SER A 261 -0.41 3.22 53.86
CA SER A 261 -0.68 4.61 53.50
C SER A 261 -0.09 5.53 54.57
N LYS A 262 0.16 6.80 54.24
CA LYS A 262 0.67 7.80 55.21
C LYS A 262 -0.15 7.84 56.51
N LYS A 263 -1.48 7.66 56.42
CA LYS A 263 -2.38 7.58 57.58
C LYS A 263 -2.16 6.34 58.44
N GLU A 264 -1.77 5.22 57.83
CA GLU A 264 -1.48 3.99 58.56
C GLU A 264 -0.12 4.06 59.25
N GLU A 265 0.86 4.75 58.64
CA GLU A 265 2.14 5.05 59.30
C GLU A 265 1.96 6.01 60.49
N GLU A 266 1.15 7.05 60.34
CA GLU A 266 0.76 7.94 61.45
C GLU A 266 0.03 7.19 62.56
N PHE A 267 -0.91 6.30 62.20
CA PHE A 267 -1.62 5.46 63.16
C PHE A 267 -0.66 4.55 63.94
N ILE A 268 0.25 3.86 63.24
CA ILE A 268 1.28 2.99 63.85
C ILE A 268 2.16 3.78 64.82
N ARG A 269 2.59 4.99 64.43
CA ARG A 269 3.37 5.89 65.30
C ARG A 269 2.57 6.36 66.51
N SER A 270 1.30 6.74 66.33
CA SER A 270 0.46 7.26 67.43
C SER A 270 0.11 6.19 68.47
N MET A 271 -0.08 4.95 68.02
CA MET A 271 -0.45 3.82 68.89
C MET A 271 0.77 3.03 69.42
N ASN A 272 1.99 3.37 68.99
CA ASN A 272 3.23 2.66 69.34
C ASN A 272 3.17 1.14 69.09
N VAL A 273 2.61 0.72 67.95
CA VAL A 273 2.44 -0.69 67.61
C VAL A 273 3.52 -1.14 66.64
N ASP A 274 4.11 -2.33 66.84
CA ASP A 274 5.05 -2.90 65.86
C ASP A 274 4.35 -3.14 64.51
N HIS A 275 5.00 -2.74 63.40
CA HIS A 275 4.53 -2.96 62.02
C HIS A 275 4.05 -4.40 61.79
N LYS A 276 4.72 -5.41 62.36
CA LYS A 276 4.32 -6.83 62.21
C LYS A 276 2.98 -7.13 62.87
N ILE A 277 2.70 -6.52 64.02
CA ILE A 277 1.43 -6.69 64.75
C ILE A 277 0.32 -5.97 64.00
N TYR A 278 0.58 -4.74 63.53
CA TYR A 278 -0.36 -3.98 62.70
C TYR A 278 -0.78 -4.77 61.46
N TYR A 279 0.16 -5.38 60.73
CA TYR A 279 -0.16 -6.21 59.57
C TYR A 279 -1.03 -7.43 59.90
N LYS A 280 -0.78 -8.10 61.04
CA LYS A 280 -1.63 -9.21 61.51
C LYS A 280 -3.05 -8.75 61.82
N ILE A 281 -3.20 -7.58 62.46
CA ILE A 281 -4.49 -6.97 62.76
C ILE A 281 -5.21 -6.59 61.47
N LYS A 282 -4.55 -5.85 60.55
CA LYS A 282 -5.08 -5.45 59.25
C LYS A 282 -5.53 -6.66 58.43
N LYS A 283 -4.71 -7.73 58.36
CA LYS A 283 -5.08 -8.98 57.66
C LYS A 283 -6.32 -9.64 58.27
N LYS A 284 -6.43 -9.68 59.60
CA LYS A 284 -7.63 -10.23 60.27
C LYS A 284 -8.88 -9.40 59.98
N ILE A 285 -8.79 -8.07 60.03
CA ILE A 285 -9.91 -7.15 59.75
C ILE A 285 -10.36 -7.24 58.28
N VAL A 286 -9.40 -7.29 57.35
CA VAL A 286 -9.72 -7.44 55.92
C VAL A 286 -10.38 -8.78 55.67
N ASN A 287 -9.85 -9.88 56.22
CA ASN A 287 -10.46 -11.20 56.07
C ASN A 287 -11.85 -11.32 56.72
N SER A 288 -12.10 -10.65 57.86
CA SER A 288 -13.44 -10.62 58.45
C SER A 288 -14.41 -9.83 57.58
N LYS A 289 -14.00 -8.66 57.09
CA LYS A 289 -14.85 -7.85 56.19
C LYS A 289 -15.10 -8.52 54.85
N ILE A 290 -14.12 -9.21 54.26
CA ILE A 290 -14.29 -9.93 53.00
C ILE A 290 -15.31 -11.07 53.13
N LYS A 291 -15.32 -11.79 54.26
CA LYS A 291 -16.33 -12.83 54.52
C LYS A 291 -17.76 -12.26 54.59
N ASP A 292 -17.90 -11.02 55.05
CA ASP A 292 -19.20 -10.35 55.19
C ASP A 292 -19.62 -9.56 53.94
N ILE A 293 -18.72 -9.37 52.96
CA ILE A 293 -19.09 -8.82 51.65
C ILE A 293 -19.85 -9.90 50.89
N LYS A 294 -21.18 -9.78 50.88
CA LYS A 294 -22.02 -10.49 49.91
C LYS A 294 -21.62 -10.02 48.51
N LEU A 295 -20.79 -10.81 47.84
CA LEU A 295 -20.48 -10.61 46.43
C LEU A 295 -21.80 -10.68 45.66
N ASN A 296 -22.27 -9.54 45.15
CA ASN A 296 -23.43 -9.50 44.30
C ASN A 296 -23.03 -10.10 42.94
N PHE A 297 -23.24 -11.40 42.77
CA PHE A 297 -22.97 -12.10 41.51
C PHE A 297 -23.71 -11.48 40.31
N ASN A 298 -24.81 -10.74 40.53
CA ASN A 298 -25.47 -10.00 39.44
C ASN A 298 -24.66 -8.78 38.98
N SER A 299 -23.80 -8.20 39.83
CA SER A 299 -22.82 -7.18 39.42
C SER A 299 -21.74 -7.78 38.51
N PHE A 300 -21.38 -9.04 38.74
CA PHE A 300 -20.45 -9.78 37.87
C PHE A 300 -21.12 -10.32 36.59
N LYS A 301 -22.45 -10.49 36.57
CA LYS A 301 -23.19 -10.73 35.31
C LYS A 301 -23.20 -9.51 34.38
N LYS A 302 -22.96 -8.28 34.86
CA LYS A 302 -22.68 -7.13 33.98
C LYS A 302 -21.29 -7.22 33.34
N PHE A 303 -20.37 -7.97 33.94
CA PHE A 303 -19.16 -8.47 33.30
C PHE A 303 -19.47 -9.76 32.51
N LEU A 304 -20.54 -9.75 31.71
CA LEU A 304 -20.62 -10.67 30.60
C LEU A 304 -19.42 -10.33 29.72
N PHE A 305 -18.48 -11.27 29.59
CA PHE A 305 -17.34 -11.16 28.70
C PHE A 305 -17.85 -11.09 27.26
N ASP A 306 -18.23 -9.89 26.83
CA ASP A 306 -18.52 -9.60 25.45
C ASP A 306 -17.19 -9.39 24.73
N HIS A 307 -16.97 -10.11 23.62
CA HIS A 307 -15.76 -10.00 22.80
C HIS A 307 -15.51 -8.56 22.32
N THR A 308 -16.52 -7.69 22.37
CA THR A 308 -16.42 -6.25 22.09
C THR A 308 -15.71 -5.46 23.19
N GLN A 309 -15.90 -5.80 24.48
CA GLN A 309 -15.19 -5.15 25.60
C GLN A 309 -13.71 -5.51 25.64
N TYR A 310 -13.33 -6.66 25.06
CA TYR A 310 -11.94 -6.99 24.80
C TYR A 310 -11.27 -5.85 24.03
N ARG A 311 -11.93 -5.26 23.02
CA ARG A 311 -11.40 -4.15 22.21
C ARG A 311 -11.12 -2.87 23.02
N MET A 312 -11.94 -2.55 24.03
CA MET A 312 -11.71 -1.38 24.89
C MET A 312 -10.60 -1.61 25.94
N ILE A 313 -10.40 -2.85 26.40
CA ILE A 313 -9.29 -3.22 27.29
C ILE A 313 -7.98 -3.40 26.50
N VAL A 314 -8.06 -3.91 25.27
CA VAL A 314 -7.01 -3.98 24.24
C VAL A 314 -6.41 -2.60 24.00
N ASP A 315 -7.24 -1.57 23.82
CA ASP A 315 -6.78 -0.19 23.61
C ASP A 315 -6.13 0.41 24.87
N PHE A 316 -6.46 -0.10 26.07
CA PHE A 316 -5.95 0.42 27.34
C PHE A 316 -4.59 -0.18 27.75
N PHE A 317 -4.29 -1.41 27.32
CA PHE A 317 -3.05 -2.14 27.66
C PHE A 317 -2.17 -2.46 26.44
N GLY A 318 -2.51 -1.96 25.25
CA GLY A 318 -1.71 -2.14 24.04
C GLY A 318 -0.27 -1.70 24.27
N SER A 319 0.69 -2.57 23.97
CA SER A 319 2.08 -2.16 23.83
C SER A 319 2.37 -1.89 22.36
N ASP A 320 2.95 -0.72 22.04
CA ASP A 320 3.24 -0.28 20.67
C ASP A 320 4.42 -1.01 20.03
N TYR A 321 4.75 -2.23 20.47
CA TYR A 321 5.96 -2.92 20.05
C TYR A 321 5.99 -3.14 18.54
N PHE A 322 4.87 -3.57 17.96
CA PHE A 322 4.70 -3.73 16.51
C PHE A 322 4.03 -2.53 15.81
N ASP A 323 3.69 -1.45 16.52
CA ASP A 323 3.06 -0.25 15.96
C ASP A 323 4.09 0.88 15.85
N LEU A 324 4.83 0.96 14.74
CA LEU A 324 5.80 2.05 14.45
C LEU A 324 5.13 3.37 14.02
N SER A 325 3.80 3.45 14.02
CA SER A 325 3.02 4.63 13.64
C SER A 325 3.02 5.71 14.71
#